data_AF-A0A7J4R3D9-F1
#
_entry.id   AF-A0A7J4R3D9-F1
#
_cell.length_a   1.000
_cell.length_b   1.000
_cell.length_c   1.000
_cell.angle_alpha   90.00
_cell.angle_beta   90.00
_cell.angle_gamma   90.00
#
_symmetry.space_group_name_H-M   'P 1'
#
loop_
_entity.id
_entity.type
_entity.pdbx_description
1 polymer ?
#
loop_
_entity_poly.entity_id
_entity_poly.type
_entity_poly.pdbx_seq_one_letter_code
_entity_poly.pdbx_strand_id
1 'polypeptide(L)' 'MTSNVRSPRDDEEELKAQIAILRGQSKSLKDVLTDILDEEPSEDFVQAVENNILLAQEREESIDLNKIIDSIKTLQSCWV' A
#
# COMPACT_ATOMS: atom_id res chain seq x y z
N MET A 1 -4.14 -22.83 -2.77
CA MET A 1 -3.43 -21.59 -2.38
C MET A 1 -3.67 -21.40 -0.89
N THR A 2 -2.67 -21.65 -0.06
CA THR A 2 -2.79 -21.60 1.40
C THR A 2 -2.66 -20.15 1.83
N SER A 3 -3.79 -19.52 2.19
CA SER A 3 -3.79 -18.24 2.87
C SER A 3 -2.97 -18.41 4.16
N ASN A 4 -1.79 -17.79 4.24
CA ASN A 4 -0.87 -17.94 5.38
C ASN A 4 -1.31 -17.06 6.57
N VAL A 5 -2.61 -16.85 6.72
CA VAL A 5 -3.23 -16.06 7.77
C VAL A 5 -3.56 -17.02 8.90
N ARG A 6 -2.88 -16.88 10.03
CA ARG A 6 -3.23 -17.60 11.26
C ARG A 6 -4.67 -17.28 11.64
N SER A 7 -5.42 -18.30 12.04
CA SER A 7 -6.72 -18.08 12.68
C SER A 7 -6.56 -17.21 13.93
N PRO A 8 -7.44 -16.22 14.15
CA PRO A 8 -7.41 -15.37 15.34
C PRO A 8 -7.43 -16.22 16.61
N ARG A 9 -6.67 -15.81 17.63
CA ARG A 9 -6.57 -16.57 18.89
C ARG A 9 -7.57 -16.10 19.96
N ASP A 10 -8.18 -14.94 19.75
CA ASP A 10 -9.03 -14.25 20.72
C ASP A 10 -10.06 -13.33 19.99
N ASP A 11 -11.21 -13.09 20.60
CA ASP A 11 -12.35 -12.35 20.01
C ASP A 11 -11.96 -10.90 19.65
N GLU A 12 -11.01 -10.34 20.40
CA GLU A 12 -10.45 -9.01 20.16
C GLU A 12 -9.55 -8.95 18.92
N GLU A 13 -8.82 -10.03 18.60
CA GLU A 13 -8.06 -10.14 17.36
C GLU A 13 -8.96 -10.37 16.16
N GLU A 14 -10.07 -11.11 16.33
CA GLU A 14 -11.05 -11.30 15.27
C GLU A 14 -11.72 -9.98 14.88
N LEU A 15 -12.09 -9.16 15.87
CA LEU A 15 -12.64 -7.83 15.62
C LEU A 15 -11.63 -6.91 14.93
N LYS A 16 -10.36 -6.94 15.33
CA LYS A 16 -9.28 -6.17 14.67
C LYS A 16 -9.05 -6.63 13.23
N ALA A 17 -9.07 -7.93 12.97
CA ALA A 17 -8.94 -8.49 11.62
C ALA A 17 -10.14 -8.11 10.74
N GLN A 18 -11.37 -8.18 11.26
CA GLN A 18 -12.57 -7.75 10.54
C GLN A 18 -12.55 -6.24 10.26
N ILE A 19 -12.14 -5.41 11.22
CA ILE A 19 -11.99 -3.96 11.02
C ILE A 19 -10.93 -3.67 9.96
N ALA A 20 -9.81 -4.40 9.96
CA ALA A 20 -8.77 -4.24 8.94
C ALA A 20 -9.28 -4.60 7.54
N ILE A 21 -10.05 -5.70 7.41
CA ILE A 21 -10.70 -6.09 6.14
C ILE A 21 -11.70 -5.02 5.70
N LEU A 22 -12.58 -4.57 6.59
CA LEU A 22 -13.60 -3.55 6.30
C LEU A 22 -12.99 -2.18 5.94
N ARG A 23 -11.80 -1.86 6.45
CA ARG A 23 -11.05 -0.63 6.13
C ARG A 23 -10.17 -0.77 4.88
N GLY A 24 -10.18 -1.92 4.20
CA GLY A 24 -9.30 -2.17 3.07
C GLY A 24 -7.82 -2.35 3.44
N GLN A 25 -7.52 -2.50 4.73
CA GLN A 25 -6.19 -2.75 5.29
C GLN A 25 -5.81 -4.24 5.28
N SER A 26 -6.51 -5.07 4.51
CA SER A 26 -6.23 -6.51 4.39
C SER A 26 -4.98 -6.82 3.58
N LYS A 27 -4.40 -5.83 2.91
CA LYS A 27 -3.26 -5.97 1.99
C LYS A 27 -2.17 -4.96 2.35
N SER A 28 -0.92 -5.40 2.26
CA SER A 28 0.24 -4.51 2.47
C SER A 28 0.31 -3.49 1.34
N LEU A 29 0.95 -2.34 1.55
CA LEU A 29 1.19 -1.36 0.48
C LEU A 29 1.89 -2.02 -0.72
N LYS A 30 2.85 -2.91 -0.46
CA LYS A 30 3.51 -3.73 -1.48
C LYS A 30 2.50 -4.57 -2.29
N ASP A 31 1.59 -5.28 -1.63
CA ASP A 31 0.58 -6.11 -2.30
C ASP A 31 -0.38 -5.26 -3.14
N VAL A 32 -0.78 -4.08 -2.63
CA VAL A 32 -1.62 -3.14 -3.36
C VAL A 32 -0.89 -2.60 -4.59
N LEU A 33 0.40 -2.27 -4.47
CA LEU A 33 1.21 -1.82 -5.59
C LEU A 33 1.42 -2.93 -6.62
N THR A 34 1.64 -4.17 -6.20
CA THR A 34 1.71 -5.34 -7.09
C THR A 34 0.40 -5.53 -7.86
N ASP A 35 -0.75 -5.44 -7.18
CA ASP A 35 -2.07 -5.56 -7.83
C ASP A 35 -2.33 -4.41 -8.83
N ILE A 36 -1.82 -3.20 -8.57
CA ILE A 36 -1.97 -2.04 -9.46
C ILE A 36 -1.02 -2.10 -10.66
N LEU A 37 0.21 -2.57 -10.44
CA LEU A 37 1.28 -2.57 -11.44
C LEU A 37 1.34 -3.87 -12.25
N ASP A 38 0.68 -4.94 -11.79
CA ASP A 38 0.76 -6.31 -12.32
C ASP A 38 2.20 -6.87 -12.35
N GLU A 39 3.10 -6.27 -11.57
CA GLU A 39 4.51 -6.64 -11.41
C GLU A 39 4.95 -6.43 -9.95
N GLU A 40 5.99 -7.14 -9.50
CA GLU A 40 6.51 -6.93 -8.14
C GLU A 40 7.32 -5.61 -8.10
N PRO A 41 6.84 -4.58 -7.39
CA PRO A 41 7.55 -3.31 -7.30
C PRO A 41 8.84 -3.47 -6.48
N SER A 42 9.88 -2.71 -6.83
CA SER A 42 11.10 -2.67 -6.04
C SER A 42 10.85 -2.06 -4.66
N GLU A 43 11.61 -2.49 -3.66
CA GLU A 43 11.51 -1.95 -2.29
C GLU A 43 11.71 -0.42 -2.26
N ASP A 44 12.64 0.10 -3.07
CA ASP A 44 12.87 1.55 -3.22
C ASP A 44 11.62 2.28 -3.75
N PHE A 45 10.87 1.64 -4.65
CA PHE A 45 9.63 2.22 -5.19
C PHE A 45 8.50 2.20 -4.16
N VAL A 46 8.35 1.10 -3.42
CA VAL A 46 7.38 0.99 -2.31
C VAL A 46 7.64 2.08 -1.27
N GLN A 47 8.91 2.27 -0.89
CA GLN A 47 9.31 3.29 0.07
C GLN A 47 9.09 4.72 -0.46
N ALA A 48 9.32 4.96 -1.75
CA ALA A 48 9.04 6.25 -2.38
C ALA A 48 7.53 6.60 -2.38
N VAL A 49 6.67 5.60 -2.61
CA VAL A 49 5.21 5.74 -2.53
C VAL A 49 4.79 6.02 -1.08
N GLU A 50 5.30 5.26 -0.11
CA GLU A 50 5.00 5.44 1.31
C GLU A 50 5.37 6.85 1.79
N ASN A 51 6.57 7.32 1.45
CA ASN A 51 7.02 8.66 1.80
C ASN A 51 6.14 9.77 1.21
N ASN A 52 5.65 9.60 -0.02
CA ASN A 52 4.73 10.55 -0.64
C ASN A 52 3.35 10.56 0.05
N ILE A 53 2.85 9.38 0.44
CA ILE A 53 1.59 9.26 1.18
C ILE A 53 1.72 9.97 2.53
N LEU A 54 2.81 9.74 3.27
CA LEU A 54 3.08 10.41 4.54
C LEU A 54 3.15 11.93 4.38
N LEU A 55 3.88 12.41 3.37
CA LEU A 55 4.00 13.84 3.09
C LEU A 55 2.64 14.49 2.73
N ALA A 56 1.80 13.78 1.98
CA ALA A 56 0.45 14.26 1.64
C ALA A 56 -0.47 14.30 2.86
N GLN A 57 -0.33 13.34 3.79
CA GLN A 57 -1.04 13.35 5.08
C GLN A 57 -0.63 14.55 5.95
N GLU A 58 0.67 14.87 6.01
CA GLU A 58 1.16 16.04 6.74
C GLU A 58 0.64 17.37 6.19
N ARG A 59 0.30 17.41 4.90
CA ARG A 59 -0.20 18.60 4.20
C ARG A 59 -1.72 18.71 4.16
N GLU A 60 -2.44 17.76 4.75
CA GLU A 60 -3.90 17.65 4.66
C GLU A 60 -4.41 17.64 3.20
N GLU A 61 -3.59 17.12 2.28
CA GLU A 61 -3.92 17.03 0.85
C GLU A 61 -4.68 15.73 0.53
N SER A 62 -5.56 15.79 -0.47
CA SER A 62 -6.25 14.59 -0.97
C SER A 62 -5.24 13.64 -1.62
N ILE A 63 -5.13 12.42 -1.09
CA ILE A 63 -4.18 11.42 -1.57
C ILE A 63 -4.78 10.72 -2.80
N ASP A 64 -4.15 10.89 -3.95
CA ASP A 64 -4.46 10.16 -5.17
C ASP A 64 -3.29 9.21 -5.49
N LEU A 65 -3.48 7.93 -5.16
CA LEU A 65 -2.44 6.91 -5.28
C LEU A 65 -1.96 6.74 -6.73
N ASN A 66 -2.87 6.86 -7.71
CA ASN A 66 -2.50 6.75 -9.12
C ASN A 66 -1.60 7.90 -9.56
N LYS A 67 -1.86 9.13 -9.09
CA LYS A 67 -1.00 10.28 -9.37
C LYS A 67 0.38 10.14 -8.73
N ILE A 68 0.46 9.58 -7.52
CA ILE A 68 1.73 9.36 -6.83
C ILE A 68 2.57 8.35 -7.63
N ILE A 69 1.98 7.23 -8.04
CA ILE A 69 2.64 6.21 -8.87
C ILE A 69 3.13 6.82 -10.18
N ASP A 70 2.27 7.55 -10.89
CA ASP A 70 2.60 8.19 -12.17
C ASP A 70 3.72 9.23 -12.03
N SER A 71 3.69 10.03 -10.96
CA SER A 71 4.74 11.01 -10.65
C SER A 71 6.09 10.34 -10.40
N ILE A 72 6.11 9.24 -9.64
CA ILE A 72 7.35 8.49 -9.36
C ILE A 72 7.87 7.83 -10.64
N LYS A 73 7.00 7.22 -11.45
CA LYS A 73 7.38 6.65 -12.75
C LYS A 73 7.94 7.70 -13.70
N THR A 74 7.30 8.86 -13.77
CA THR A 74 7.75 9.99 -14.59
C THR A 74 9.12 10.47 -14.13
N LEU A 75 9.30 10.66 -12.82
CA LEU A 75 10.59 11.02 -12.25
C LEU A 75 11.65 9.97 -12.58
N GLN A 76 11.39 8.68 -12.37
CA GLN A 76 12.34 7.62 -12.71
C GLN A 76 12.70 7.60 -14.20
N SER A 77 11.73 7.88 -15.10
CA SER A 77 11.96 7.92 -16.54
C SER A 77 12.80 9.11 -17.01
N CYS A 78 12.82 10.22 -16.25
CA CYS A 78 13.61 11.42 -16.59
C CYS A 78 15.12 11.24 -16.36
N TRP A 79 15.55 10.17 -15.67
CA TRP A 79 16.97 9.92 -15.37
C TRP A 79 17.52 8.68 -16.11
N VAL A 80 16.83 8.22 -17.16
CA VAL A 80 17.29 7.16 -18.08
C VAL A 80 17.89 7.76 -19.35
#